data_AF-A0A0L8G540-F1
#
_entry.id   AF-A0A0L8G540-F1
#
_cell.length_a   1.000
_cell.length_b   1.000
_cell.length_c   1.000
_cell.angle_alpha   90.00
_cell.angle_beta   90.00
_cell.angle_gamma   90.00
#
_symmetry.space_group_name_H-M   'P 1'
#
loop_
_entity.id
_entity.type
_entity.pdbx_description
1 polymer ?
#
loop_
_entity_poly.entity_id
_entity_poly.type
_entity_poly.pdbx_seq_one_letter_code
_entity_poly.pdbx_strand_id
1 'polypeptide(L)' 'GELSEGKHPRGAPLKRYKDQLKSTLKSTNIDPAHWEDISANRSLWRHTIKTGSADFEKARVARAELKRR' A
#
# COMPACT_ATOMS: atom_id res chain seq x y z
N GLY A 1 -20.20 38.48 22.25
CA GLY A 1 -19.78 38.09 20.90
C GLY A 1 -19.61 36.60 20.90
N GLU A 2 -20.57 35.87 20.35
CA GLU A 2 -20.48 34.43 20.20
C GLU A 2 -19.54 34.11 19.04
N LEU A 3 -18.44 33.42 19.35
CA LEU A 3 -17.60 32.79 18.35
C LEU A 3 -18.33 31.50 17.95
N SER A 4 -18.82 31.48 16.71
CA SER A 4 -19.41 30.30 16.09
C SER A 4 -18.43 29.12 16.15
N GLU A 5 -18.76 28.09 16.92
CA GLU A 5 -18.02 26.83 16.95
C GLU A 5 -18.09 26.16 15.56
N GLY A 6 -17.09 26.44 14.72
CA GLY A 6 -16.78 25.64 13.55
C GLY A 6 -16.26 24.28 14.01
N LYS A 7 -17.11 23.26 14.00
CA LYS A 7 -16.74 21.87 14.29
C LYS A 7 -15.83 21.32 13.19
N HIS A 8 -14.53 21.62 13.26
CA HIS A 8 -13.55 21.01 12.37
C HIS A 8 -13.52 19.50 12.63
N PRO A 9 -13.78 18.63 11.62
CA PRO A 9 -13.56 17.21 11.80
C PRO A 9 -12.05 17.01 11.99
N ARG A 10 -11.62 16.73 13.22
CA ARG A 10 -10.26 16.28 13.49
C ARG A 10 -10.12 14.91 12.84
N GLY A 11 -9.58 14.88 11.62
CA GLY A 11 -9.31 13.65 10.89
C GLY A 11 -8.51 12.67 11.75
N ALA A 12 -8.70 11.37 11.52
CA ALA A 12 -7.92 10.36 12.21
C ALA A 12 -6.42 10.52 11.85
N PRO A 13 -5.49 10.20 12.77
CA PRO A 13 -4.07 10.20 12.47
C PRO A 13 -3.77 9.33 11.25
N LEU A 14 -2.91 9.84 10.37
CA LEU A 14 -2.44 9.08 9.20
C LEU A 14 -1.71 7.81 9.67
N LYS A 15 -1.83 6.74 8.87
CA LYS A 15 -1.06 5.51 9.11
C LYS A 15 0.43 5.83 9.13
N ARG A 16 1.17 5.18 10.04
CA ARG A 16 2.63 5.27 10.05
C ARG A 16 3.18 4.70 8.74
N TYR A 17 4.27 5.30 8.26
CA TYR A 17 4.95 4.87 7.04
C TYR A 17 5.25 3.36 7.03
N LYS A 18 5.76 2.83 8.15
CA LYS A 18 6.06 1.40 8.31
C LYS A 18 4.83 0.49 8.09
N ASP A 19 3.66 0.94 8.52
CA ASP A 19 2.42 0.17 8.37
C ASP A 19 1.92 0.22 6.93
N GLN A 20 2.08 1.37 6.26
CA GLN A 20 1.80 1.49 4.83
C GLN A 20 2.74 0.60 4.02
N LEU A 21 4.04 0.58 4.32
CA LEU A 21 5.02 -0.26 3.65
C LEU A 21 4.68 -1.75 3.78
N LYS A 22 4.42 -2.25 5.00
CA LYS A 22 4.00 -3.65 5.22
C LYS A 22 2.72 -4.00 4.45
N SER A 23 1.76 -3.07 4.40
CA SER A 23 0.53 -3.27 3.62
C SER A 23 0.82 -3.38 2.12
N THR A 24 1.69 -2.52 1.60
CA THR A 24 2.07 -2.52 0.19
C THR A 24 2.81 -3.81 -0.17
N LEU A 25 3.79 -4.23 0.63
CA LEU A 25 4.56 -5.47 0.39
C LEU A 25 3.64 -6.71 0.32
N LYS A 26 2.70 -6.84 1.27
CA LYS A 26 1.69 -7.91 1.24
C LYS A 26 0.83 -7.86 -0.03
N SER A 27 0.43 -6.66 -0.46
CA SER A 27 -0.40 -6.50 -1.65
C SER A 27 0.33 -6.82 -2.97
N THR A 28 1.66 -6.73 -2.97
CA THR A 28 2.53 -7.08 -4.10
C THR A 28 3.10 -8.50 -3.98
N ASN A 29 2.56 -9.34 -3.10
CA ASN A 29 3.00 -10.72 -2.87
C ASN A 29 4.48 -10.86 -2.44
N ILE A 30 5.00 -9.86 -1.71
CA ILE A 30 6.34 -9.87 -1.11
C ILE A 30 6.18 -10.09 0.38
N ASP A 31 6.85 -11.11 0.91
CA ASP A 31 6.80 -11.40 2.34
C ASP A 31 7.56 -10.30 3.14
N PRO A 32 6.89 -9.59 4.07
CA PRO A 32 7.53 -8.62 4.94
C PRO A 32 8.58 -9.21 5.90
N ALA A 33 8.68 -10.54 6.04
CA ALA A 33 9.76 -11.16 6.81
C ALA A 33 11.06 -11.34 6.00
N HIS A 34 10.96 -11.53 4.67
CA HIS A 34 12.08 -11.90 3.80
C HIS A 34 12.52 -10.76 2.85
N TRP A 35 11.91 -9.58 2.95
CA TRP A 35 12.20 -8.46 2.03
C TRP A 35 13.64 -7.95 2.13
N GLU A 36 14.26 -8.04 3.32
CA GLU A 36 15.67 -7.64 3.52
C GLU A 36 16.60 -8.56 2.72
N ASP A 37 16.40 -9.87 2.80
CA ASP A 37 17.16 -10.88 2.05
C ASP A 37 17.02 -10.69 0.54
N ILE A 38 15.79 -10.41 0.07
CA ILE A 38 15.52 -10.13 -1.34
C ILE A 38 16.18 -8.82 -1.78
N SER A 39 16.20 -7.81 -0.90
CA SER A 39 16.78 -6.49 -1.18
C SER A 39 18.32 -6.51 -1.24
N ALA A 40 18.96 -7.46 -0.56
CA ALA A 40 20.41 -7.65 -0.60
C ALA A 40 20.90 -7.94 -2.02
N ASN A 41 20.10 -8.62 -2.84
CA ASN A 41 20.36 -8.77 -4.26
C ASN A 41 19.56 -7.74 -5.08
N ARG A 42 20.25 -6.71 -5.56
CA ARG A 42 19.64 -5.61 -6.33
C ARG A 42 18.88 -6.06 -7.59
N SER A 43 19.39 -7.06 -8.29
CA SER A 43 18.75 -7.58 -9.51
C SER A 43 17.46 -8.33 -9.17
N LEU A 44 17.53 -9.18 -8.14
CA LEU A 44 16.36 -9.90 -7.61
C LEU A 44 15.31 -8.92 -7.09
N TRP A 45 15.72 -7.91 -6.32
CA TRP A 45 14.82 -6.86 -5.83
C TRP A 45 14.04 -6.17 -6.95
N ARG A 46 14.73 -5.69 -7.99
CA ARG A 46 14.09 -5.03 -9.13
C ARG A 46 13.11 -5.95 -9.84
N HIS A 47 13.48 -7.22 -10.03
CA HIS A 47 12.63 -8.21 -10.65
C HIS A 47 11.37 -8.47 -9.82
N THR A 48 11.53 -8.78 -8.53
CA THR A 48 10.43 -9.08 -7.60
C THR A 48 9.45 -7.92 -7.48
N ILE A 49 9.95 -6.67 -7.36
CA ILE A 49 9.09 -5.49 -7.30
C ILE A 49 8.31 -5.26 -8.59
N LYS A 50 8.95 -5.46 -9.75
CA LYS A 50 8.28 -5.30 -11.05
C LYS A 50 7.15 -6.31 -11.22
N THR A 51 7.41 -7.57 -10.91
CA THR A 51 6.42 -8.65 -10.99
C THR A 51 5.29 -8.41 -10.00
N GLY A 52 5.60 -8.16 -8.73
CA GLY A 52 4.60 -7.92 -7.69
C GLY A 52 3.72 -6.69 -7.97
N SER A 53 4.28 -5.64 -8.56
CA SER A 53 3.52 -4.45 -8.96
C SER A 53 2.57 -4.73 -10.13
N ALA A 54 3.01 -5.50 -11.12
CA ALA A 54 2.15 -5.89 -12.25
C ALA A 54 0.96 -6.74 -11.78
N ASP A 55 1.19 -7.68 -10.88
CA ASP A 55 0.13 -8.55 -10.35
C ASP A 55 -0.81 -7.79 -9.41
N PHE A 56 -0.30 -6.88 -8.60
CA PHE A 56 -1.13 -5.95 -7.81
C PHE A 56 -2.06 -5.14 -8.71
N GLU A 57 -1.55 -4.60 -9.82
CA GLU A 57 -2.35 -3.79 -10.75
C GLU A 57 -3.43 -4.63 -11.44
N LYS A 58 -3.10 -5.84 -11.92
CA LYS A 58 -4.10 -6.78 -12.47
C LYS A 58 -5.23 -7.04 -11.47
N ALA A 59 -4.88 -7.34 -10.21
CA ALA A 59 -5.85 -7.59 -9.16
C ALA A 59 -6.68 -6.33 -8.84
N ARG A 60 -6.08 -5.14 -8.90
CA ARG A 60 -6.78 -3.86 -8.71
C ARG A 60 -7.80 -3.60 -9.82
N VAL A 61 -7.43 -3.83 -11.08
CA VAL A 61 -8.33 -3.68 -12.23
C VAL A 61 -9.48 -4.68 -12.14
N ALA A 62 -9.20 -5.96 -11.91
CA ALA A 62 -10.25 -6.99 -11.78
C ALA A 62 -11.25 -6.67 -10.66
N ARG A 63 -10.77 -6.18 -9.50
CA ARG A 63 -11.66 -5.71 -8.42
C ARG A 63 -12.50 -4.51 -8.82
N ALA A 64 -11.95 -3.58 -9.60
CA ALA A 64 -12.68 -2.41 -10.07
C ALA A 64 -13.76 -2.81 -11.09
N GLU A 65 -13.46 -3.74 -11.99
CA GLU A 65 -14.43 -4.29 -12.95
C GLU A 65 -15.57 -5.03 -12.27
N LEU A 66 -15.28 -5.84 -11.24
CA LEU A 66 -16.30 -6.53 -10.45
C LEU A 66 -17.28 -5.56 -9.79
N LYS A 67 -16.78 -4.42 -9.29
CA LYS A 67 -17.61 -3.38 -8.65
C LYS A 67 -18.42 -2.53 -9.62
N ARG A 68 -18.06 -2.53 -10.91
CA ARG A 68 -18.80 -1.80 -11.96
C ARG A 68 -20.01 -2.59 -12.46
N ARG A 69 -20.00 -3.92 -12.28
CA ARG A 69 -21.15 -4.79 -12.51
C ARG A 69 -22.15 -4.61 -11.37
#